data_AF-A0A5D0VCA9-F1
#
_entry.id   AF-A0A5D0VCA9-F1
#
_cell.length_a   1.000
_cell.length_b   1.000
_cell.length_c   1.000
_cell.angle_alpha   90.00
_cell.angle_beta   90.00
_cell.angle_gamma   90.00
#
_symmetry.space_group_name_H-M   'P 1'
#
loop_
_entity.id
_entity.type
_entity.pdbx_description
1 polymer ?
#
loop_
_entity_poly.entity_id
_entity_poly.type
_entity_poly.pdbx_seq_one_letter_code
_entity_poly.pdbx_strand_id
1 'polypeptide(L)'
;MTEFPVERSFRVSDAIAFNGIDATYGPFDFKIFDPLDVRIETRDIGESLWLPTDAFTVSKGPDDADYFTVTFNPIQSETKEFRVVGARLHERSIALSKGAGISIPALAKIHAQITFTLQELRRDVDAQNSIEVLEAAAVAVEAAEQAVSVLGDVEEAKGLIDQIKSDVQLLKEAANQARIGAEKARDDAIAGAAEVLGSGRVPVGFMAPWFSLRPPNQYWVLVDRVGQVFSRAMFPQLFDVLAPEFTVSFSDGDPVVTGIVCPQKLKAGWPVEGENIPPGTTILSVDSPSQITLSANPTGDGTTIRVFPHGNGDGSTTANYPAVAGRVVRGLDADGVLNPDAANAVGEVQEDALQQLYGQISHTSTSSANALDTAEGVFKRGEEVTLPQYVARANGSNVSADGIILDASLVARTSDETRAKAVIAPYIIKVADGVDDEATLSALQVVQDLAQAQADIAALQANSGEAALLAYQQPSGVSGGNSAATSERKPYVLN
;
A
#
# COMPACT_ATOMS: atom_id res chain seq x y z
N MET A 1 20.12 -15.62 -28.57
CA MET A 1 19.54 -15.26 -27.26
C MET A 1 20.66 -15.38 -26.27
N THR A 2 21.30 -14.27 -25.95
CA THR A 2 22.35 -14.21 -24.91
C THR A 2 21.66 -14.35 -23.55
N GLU A 3 22.16 -15.28 -22.73
CA GLU A 3 21.66 -15.52 -21.38
C GLU A 3 21.86 -14.26 -20.53
N PHE A 4 20.74 -13.63 -20.16
CA PHE A 4 20.65 -12.80 -18.96
C PHE A 4 20.18 -13.76 -17.85
N PRO A 5 20.79 -13.79 -16.66
CA PRO A 5 21.59 -12.73 -16.04
C PRO A 5 23.12 -12.89 -16.17
N VAL A 6 23.83 -11.76 -16.20
CA VAL A 6 25.30 -11.73 -16.06
C VAL A 6 25.67 -12.19 -14.64
N GLU A 7 26.69 -13.02 -14.52
CA GLU A 7 27.13 -13.58 -13.24
C GLU A 7 27.53 -12.49 -12.24
N ARG A 8 27.18 -12.71 -10.97
CA ARG A 8 27.55 -11.85 -9.83
C ARG A 8 28.99 -12.17 -9.41
N SER A 9 29.98 -11.75 -10.18
CA SER A 9 31.40 -11.87 -9.83
C SER A 9 32.03 -10.51 -9.53
N PHE A 10 33.02 -10.48 -8.64
CA PHE A 10 33.83 -9.29 -8.39
C PHE A 10 34.57 -8.90 -9.68
N ARG A 11 34.34 -7.69 -10.19
CA ARG A 11 34.94 -7.19 -11.44
C ARG A 11 36.28 -6.50 -11.22
N VAL A 12 37.13 -7.19 -10.48
CA VAL A 12 38.52 -6.81 -10.26
C VAL A 12 39.34 -8.06 -10.48
N SER A 13 40.31 -8.01 -11.38
CA SER A 13 41.27 -9.11 -11.50
C SER A 13 42.20 -9.14 -10.29
N ASP A 14 42.80 -10.29 -10.01
CA ASP A 14 43.99 -10.34 -9.18
C ASP A 14 45.09 -9.44 -9.76
N ALA A 15 46.09 -9.11 -8.92
CA ALA A 15 47.29 -8.42 -9.39
C ALA A 15 48.08 -9.33 -10.33
N ILE A 16 48.36 -8.85 -11.54
CA ILE A 16 49.09 -9.59 -12.57
C ILE A 16 50.41 -8.84 -12.81
N ALA A 17 51.52 -9.51 -12.55
CA ALA A 17 52.84 -8.98 -12.84
C ALA A 17 53.06 -8.88 -14.37
N PHE A 18 53.63 -7.76 -14.82
CA PHE A 18 54.11 -7.68 -16.19
C PHE A 18 55.33 -8.59 -16.37
N ASN A 19 55.48 -9.18 -17.55
CA ASN A 19 56.64 -10.03 -17.85
C ASN A 19 57.72 -9.31 -18.69
N GLY A 20 57.56 -8.01 -18.94
CA GLY A 20 58.50 -7.22 -19.75
C GLY A 20 58.52 -7.53 -21.25
N ILE A 21 57.70 -8.48 -21.72
CA ILE A 21 57.75 -9.00 -23.10
C ILE A 21 56.38 -8.91 -23.78
N ASP A 22 55.33 -9.36 -23.12
CA ASP A 22 53.99 -9.40 -23.69
C ASP A 22 53.30 -8.05 -23.55
N ALA A 23 52.74 -7.59 -24.66
CA ALA A 23 51.91 -6.38 -24.70
C ALA A 23 50.45 -6.69 -24.36
N THR A 24 49.96 -7.91 -24.61
CA THR A 24 48.53 -8.26 -24.52
C THR A 24 48.28 -9.28 -23.42
N TYR A 25 47.30 -8.99 -22.57
CA TYR A 25 46.88 -9.80 -21.43
C TYR A 25 45.38 -10.12 -21.51
N GLY A 26 45.00 -11.31 -21.04
CA GLY A 26 43.61 -11.82 -21.07
C GLY A 26 43.47 -13.14 -21.86
N PRO A 27 42.22 -13.62 -22.09
CA PRO A 27 40.97 -13.00 -21.68
C PRO A 27 40.80 -12.98 -20.15
N PHE A 28 40.12 -11.96 -19.63
CA PHE A 28 39.81 -11.85 -18.19
C PHE A 28 38.52 -12.59 -17.84
N ASP A 29 38.38 -13.05 -16.59
CA ASP A 29 37.29 -13.93 -16.14
C ASP A 29 35.93 -13.21 -15.95
N PHE A 30 35.81 -11.94 -16.33
CA PHE A 30 34.54 -11.21 -16.31
C PHE A 30 34.25 -10.52 -17.64
N LYS A 31 32.96 -10.38 -17.95
CA LYS A 31 32.47 -9.83 -19.24
C LYS A 31 32.23 -8.32 -19.16
N ILE A 32 32.56 -7.60 -20.23
CA ILE A 32 32.32 -6.16 -20.39
C ILE A 32 31.34 -5.90 -21.54
N PHE A 33 30.59 -4.79 -21.44
CA PHE A 33 29.67 -4.38 -22.49
C PHE A 33 30.33 -3.46 -23.52
N ASP A 34 31.31 -2.66 -23.10
CA ASP A 34 32.09 -1.77 -23.95
C ASP A 34 33.54 -1.73 -23.46
N PRO A 35 34.53 -1.58 -24.37
CA PRO A 35 35.91 -1.25 -24.02
C PRO A 35 36.08 -0.14 -22.97
N LEU A 36 35.19 0.85 -22.95
CA LEU A 36 35.21 1.96 -21.97
C LEU A 36 34.79 1.54 -20.54
N ASP A 37 34.26 0.33 -20.35
CA ASP A 37 33.93 -0.21 -19.02
C ASP A 37 35.17 -0.74 -18.27
N VAL A 38 36.37 -0.54 -18.81
CA VAL A 38 37.62 -1.05 -18.25
C VAL A 38 38.50 0.11 -17.84
N ARG A 39 38.91 0.11 -16.57
CA ARG A 39 39.99 0.94 -16.04
C ARG A 39 41.13 0.02 -15.64
N ILE A 40 42.35 0.38 -16.02
CA ILE A 40 43.54 -0.31 -15.54
C ILE A 40 44.23 0.55 -14.50
N GLU A 41 44.63 -0.13 -13.43
CA GLU A 41 45.47 0.44 -12.40
C GLU A 41 46.79 -0.32 -12.37
N THR A 42 47.89 0.41 -12.19
CA THR A 42 49.26 -0.12 -12.16
C THR A 42 49.97 0.33 -10.90
N ARG A 43 50.94 -0.46 -10.45
CA ARG A 43 51.86 -0.09 -9.38
C ARG A 43 53.20 -0.79 -9.55
N ASP A 44 54.24 -0.31 -8.87
CA ASP A 44 55.49 -1.07 -8.73
C ASP A 44 55.29 -2.22 -7.72
N ILE A 45 55.94 -3.36 -7.96
CA ILE A 45 55.79 -4.54 -7.10
C ILE A 45 56.26 -4.20 -5.68
N GLY A 46 55.35 -4.37 -4.70
CA GLY A 46 55.60 -4.08 -3.29
C GLY A 46 55.04 -2.74 -2.80
N GLU A 47 54.63 -1.85 -3.70
CA GLU A 47 53.95 -0.61 -3.34
C GLU A 47 52.48 -0.86 -2.98
N SER A 48 51.90 -0.05 -2.08
CA SER A 48 50.50 -0.20 -1.67
C SER A 48 49.53 0.56 -2.58
N LEU A 49 49.99 1.63 -3.23
CA LEU A 49 49.14 2.54 -3.99
C LEU A 49 48.98 2.09 -5.45
N TRP A 50 47.72 1.93 -5.85
CA TRP A 50 47.34 1.67 -7.25
C TRP A 50 47.08 3.00 -7.97
N LEU A 51 47.72 3.20 -9.12
CA LEU A 51 47.56 4.39 -9.94
C LEU A 51 46.88 4.06 -11.28
N PRO A 52 45.84 4.80 -11.70
CA PRO A 52 45.23 4.59 -13.00
C PRO A 52 46.24 4.87 -14.12
N THR A 53 46.17 4.09 -15.21
CA THR A 53 46.97 4.31 -16.42
C THR A 53 46.07 4.34 -17.64
N ASP A 54 46.36 5.23 -18.60
CA ASP A 54 45.64 5.31 -19.88
C ASP A 54 46.43 4.66 -21.04
N ALA A 55 47.60 4.07 -20.77
CA ALA A 55 48.50 3.51 -21.78
C ALA A 55 48.11 2.10 -22.23
N PHE A 56 46.82 1.88 -22.50
CA PHE A 56 46.27 0.58 -22.88
C PHE A 56 45.13 0.70 -23.91
N THR A 57 44.86 -0.39 -24.63
CA THR A 57 43.69 -0.56 -25.49
C THR A 57 42.96 -1.84 -25.10
N VAL A 58 41.63 -1.83 -25.21
CA VAL A 58 40.78 -2.97 -24.85
C VAL A 58 40.12 -3.52 -26.10
N SER A 59 40.19 -4.84 -26.28
CA SER A 59 39.53 -5.55 -27.37
C SER A 59 38.56 -6.58 -26.78
N LYS A 60 37.33 -6.63 -27.28
CA LYS A 60 36.31 -7.61 -26.90
C LYS A 60 35.69 -8.27 -28.13
N GLY A 61 35.08 -9.44 -27.97
CA GLY A 61 34.38 -10.11 -29.06
C GLY A 61 33.02 -9.47 -29.42
N PRO A 62 32.29 -10.07 -30.39
CA PRO A 62 31.13 -9.46 -31.03
C PRO A 62 29.86 -9.47 -30.18
N ASP A 63 29.84 -10.19 -29.06
CA ASP A 63 28.66 -10.31 -28.22
C ASP A 63 28.41 -9.02 -27.40
N ASP A 64 27.14 -8.80 -26.99
CA ASP A 64 26.73 -7.62 -26.22
C ASP A 64 27.54 -7.50 -24.91
N ALA A 65 27.71 -8.60 -24.18
CA ALA A 65 28.62 -8.73 -23.05
C ALA A 65 29.60 -9.85 -23.35
N ASP A 66 30.90 -9.54 -23.38
CA ASP A 66 31.91 -10.51 -23.82
C ASP A 66 33.18 -10.41 -22.97
N TYR A 67 33.97 -11.48 -23.00
CA TYR A 67 35.32 -11.47 -22.47
C TYR A 67 36.21 -10.57 -23.33
N PHE A 68 37.25 -10.02 -22.70
CA PHE A 68 38.08 -9.01 -23.31
C PHE A 68 39.56 -9.24 -23.01
N THR A 69 40.42 -8.68 -23.85
CA THR A 69 41.87 -8.60 -23.66
C THR A 69 42.29 -7.14 -23.59
N VAL A 70 43.42 -6.90 -22.93
CA VAL A 70 44.00 -5.57 -22.77
C VAL A 70 45.41 -5.57 -23.35
N THR A 71 45.70 -4.60 -24.22
CA THR A 71 47.01 -4.43 -24.85
C THR A 71 47.66 -3.13 -24.39
N PHE A 72 48.86 -3.19 -23.83
CA PHE A 72 49.65 -2.05 -23.37
C PHE A 72 50.58 -1.54 -24.48
N ASN A 73 50.69 -0.22 -24.63
CA ASN A 73 51.65 0.40 -25.53
C ASN A 73 52.20 1.70 -24.92
N PRO A 74 53.48 1.76 -24.50
CA PRO A 74 54.53 0.74 -24.69
C PRO A 74 54.37 -0.50 -23.77
N ILE A 75 55.13 -1.56 -24.07
CA ILE A 75 55.30 -2.73 -23.18
C ILE A 75 55.82 -2.24 -21.83
N GLN A 76 55.21 -2.74 -20.75
CA GLN A 76 55.51 -2.32 -19.38
C GLN A 76 56.65 -3.15 -18.77
N SER A 77 57.41 -2.55 -17.85
CA SER A 77 58.52 -3.18 -17.13
C SER A 77 58.05 -4.34 -16.24
N GLU A 78 58.87 -5.38 -16.11
CA GLU A 78 58.65 -6.52 -15.18
C GLU A 78 58.66 -6.13 -13.70
N THR A 79 59.10 -4.90 -13.39
CA THR A 79 59.07 -4.34 -12.03
C THR A 79 57.68 -3.87 -11.59
N LYS A 80 56.68 -3.95 -12.47
CA LYS A 80 55.32 -3.47 -12.24
C LYS A 80 54.32 -4.62 -12.27
N GLU A 81 53.19 -4.38 -11.62
CA GLU A 81 51.99 -5.19 -11.76
C GLU A 81 50.79 -4.31 -12.06
N PHE A 82 49.77 -4.92 -12.66
CA PHE A 82 48.52 -4.25 -12.98
C PHE A 82 47.33 -5.06 -12.48
N ARG A 83 46.21 -4.37 -12.31
CA ARG A 83 44.90 -5.00 -12.13
C ARG A 83 43.89 -4.33 -13.04
N VAL A 84 42.89 -5.09 -13.43
CA VAL A 84 41.81 -4.62 -14.28
C VAL A 84 40.58 -4.42 -13.42
N VAL A 85 40.00 -3.23 -13.50
CA VAL A 85 38.84 -2.80 -12.70
C VAL A 85 37.70 -2.40 -13.63
N GLY A 86 36.48 -2.80 -13.31
CA GLY A 86 35.28 -2.29 -13.97
C GLY A 86 35.09 -0.78 -13.72
N ALA A 87 34.98 0.02 -14.78
CA ALA A 87 34.72 1.45 -14.72
C ALA A 87 33.23 1.78 -14.95
N ARG A 88 32.73 2.83 -14.30
CA ARG A 88 31.38 3.36 -14.54
C ARG A 88 31.44 4.48 -15.59
N LEU A 89 30.75 4.31 -16.71
CA LEU A 89 30.26 5.46 -17.49
C LEU A 89 28.77 5.65 -17.22
N HIS A 90 28.41 6.81 -16.66
CA HIS A 90 27.03 7.05 -16.20
C HIS A 90 26.02 7.19 -17.34
N GLU A 91 26.45 7.42 -18.57
CA GLU A 91 25.52 7.65 -19.68
C GLU A 91 25.66 6.62 -20.78
N ARG A 92 24.61 5.81 -20.92
CA ARG A 92 24.36 5.02 -22.12
C ARG A 92 22.91 5.22 -22.52
N SER A 93 22.67 6.25 -23.32
CA SER A 93 21.36 6.50 -23.90
C SER A 93 21.08 5.44 -24.97
N ILE A 94 20.39 4.36 -24.59
CA ILE A 94 19.79 3.44 -25.55
C ILE A 94 18.36 3.89 -25.83
N ALA A 95 18.01 4.06 -27.10
CA ALA A 95 16.64 4.35 -27.49
C ALA A 95 15.71 3.18 -27.12
N LEU A 96 14.80 3.41 -26.15
CA LEU A 96 13.77 2.45 -25.70
C LEU A 96 12.69 2.20 -26.75
N SER A 97 12.49 3.14 -27.67
CA SER A 97 11.45 3.10 -28.69
C SER A 97 12.01 2.70 -30.05
N LYS A 98 11.41 1.68 -30.68
CA LYS A 98 11.54 1.43 -32.12
C LYS A 98 10.13 1.49 -32.72
N GLY A 99 9.77 2.64 -33.30
CA GLY A 99 8.40 2.90 -33.76
C GLY A 99 7.43 3.23 -32.61
N ALA A 100 6.16 2.81 -32.72
CA ALA A 100 5.10 3.10 -31.74
C ALA A 100 5.08 2.14 -30.53
N GLY A 101 6.06 1.26 -30.38
CA GLY A 101 6.11 0.25 -29.32
C GLY A 101 7.42 0.26 -28.54
N ILE A 102 7.32 -0.12 -27.26
CA ILE A 102 8.46 -0.38 -26.39
C ILE A 102 9.11 -1.70 -26.83
N SER A 103 10.41 -1.69 -27.09
CA SER A 103 11.14 -2.91 -27.43
C SER A 103 11.48 -3.68 -26.15
N ILE A 104 10.79 -4.80 -25.90
CA ILE A 104 11.05 -5.68 -24.74
C ILE A 104 12.54 -6.09 -24.65
N PRO A 105 13.24 -6.46 -25.75
CA PRO A 105 14.68 -6.72 -25.70
C PRO A 105 15.53 -5.50 -25.30
N ALA A 106 15.15 -4.28 -25.72
CA ALA A 106 15.85 -3.06 -25.32
C ALA A 106 15.62 -2.74 -23.84
N LEU A 107 14.41 -2.99 -23.34
CA LEU A 107 14.08 -2.84 -21.93
C LEU A 107 14.88 -3.82 -21.05
N ALA A 108 14.97 -5.09 -21.47
CA ALA A 108 15.79 -6.09 -20.78
C ALA A 108 17.28 -5.69 -20.73
N LYS A 109 17.81 -5.14 -21.83
CA LYS A 109 19.17 -4.61 -21.91
C LYS A 109 19.40 -3.45 -20.94
N ILE A 110 18.46 -2.49 -20.85
CA ILE A 110 18.54 -1.37 -19.92
C ILE A 110 18.47 -1.85 -18.47
N HIS A 111 17.60 -2.81 -18.17
CA HIS A 111 17.49 -3.36 -16.82
C HIS A 111 18.78 -4.08 -16.38
N ALA A 112 19.44 -4.80 -17.29
CA ALA A 112 20.74 -5.40 -17.04
C ALA A 112 21.84 -4.33 -16.81
N GLN A 113 21.81 -3.23 -17.57
CA GLN A 113 22.73 -2.10 -17.37
C GLN A 113 22.51 -1.40 -16.02
N ILE A 114 21.26 -1.13 -15.63
CA ILE A 114 20.93 -0.54 -14.32
C ILE A 114 21.41 -1.46 -13.19
N THR A 115 21.13 -2.75 -13.30
CA THR A 115 21.59 -3.75 -12.32
C THR A 115 23.11 -3.72 -12.20
N PHE A 116 23.81 -3.59 -13.33
CA PHE A 116 25.25 -3.48 -13.37
C PHE A 116 25.76 -2.21 -12.67
N THR A 117 25.19 -1.04 -12.99
CA THR A 117 25.54 0.22 -12.34
C THR A 117 25.30 0.20 -10.83
N LEU A 118 24.21 -0.42 -10.38
CA LEU A 118 23.88 -0.54 -8.96
C LEU A 118 24.84 -1.48 -8.20
N GLN A 119 25.33 -2.53 -8.85
CA GLN A 119 26.35 -3.42 -8.25
C GLN A 119 27.68 -2.68 -8.08
N GLU A 120 28.13 -1.95 -9.09
CA GLU A 120 29.33 -1.12 -9.01
C GLU A 120 29.15 0.03 -7.99
N LEU A 121 27.94 0.59 -7.87
CA LEU A 121 27.56 1.54 -6.83
C LEU A 121 27.80 0.98 -5.43
N ARG A 122 27.28 -0.23 -5.17
CA ARG A 122 27.51 -0.90 -3.90
C ARG A 122 28.98 -1.17 -3.65
N ARG A 123 29.73 -1.67 -4.65
CA ARG A 123 31.16 -1.92 -4.50
C ARG A 123 31.93 -0.67 -4.11
N ASP A 124 31.76 0.45 -4.82
CA ASP A 124 32.55 1.63 -4.50
C ASP A 124 32.05 2.32 -3.22
N VAL A 125 30.77 2.15 -2.86
CA VAL A 125 30.26 2.55 -1.53
C VAL A 125 30.91 1.69 -0.44
N ASP A 126 31.03 0.37 -0.62
CA ASP A 126 31.72 -0.51 0.33
C ASP A 126 33.22 -0.20 0.41
N ALA A 127 33.83 0.23 -0.70
CA ALA A 127 35.23 0.67 -0.76
C ALA A 127 35.44 2.08 -0.17
N GLN A 128 34.47 2.98 -0.26
CA GLN A 128 34.53 4.32 0.36
C GLN A 128 34.10 4.33 1.83
N ASN A 129 33.19 3.44 2.21
CA ASN A 129 32.80 3.18 3.59
C ASN A 129 33.78 2.23 4.29
N SER A 130 34.94 1.92 3.68
CA SER A 130 35.94 1.15 4.40
C SER A 130 36.34 1.97 5.63
N ILE A 131 35.89 1.42 6.75
CA ILE A 131 36.29 1.66 8.12
C ILE A 131 37.81 1.83 8.23
N GLU A 132 38.60 1.40 7.24
CA GLU A 132 40.02 1.70 7.03
C GLU A 132 40.39 3.18 7.13
N VAL A 133 39.58 4.18 6.76
CA VAL A 133 39.97 5.60 6.97
C VAL A 133 39.87 5.99 8.45
N LEU A 134 38.86 5.49 9.17
CA LEU A 134 38.67 5.71 10.60
C LEU A 134 39.59 4.83 11.46
N GLU A 135 39.87 3.59 11.03
CA GLU A 135 40.86 2.68 11.62
C GLU A 135 42.27 3.15 11.32
N ALA A 136 42.58 3.63 10.11
CA ALA A 136 43.89 4.24 9.83
C ALA A 136 44.08 5.54 10.62
N ALA A 137 43.03 6.35 10.81
CA ALA A 137 43.10 7.50 11.71
C ALA A 137 43.30 7.07 13.18
N ALA A 138 42.62 6.03 13.65
CA ALA A 138 42.81 5.49 14.99
C ALA A 138 44.22 4.91 15.20
N VAL A 139 44.73 4.16 14.21
CA VAL A 139 46.09 3.61 14.19
C VAL A 139 47.14 4.73 14.08
N ALA A 140 46.86 5.80 13.32
CA ALA A 140 47.75 6.96 13.24
C ALA A 140 47.79 7.75 14.55
N VAL A 141 46.66 7.84 15.28
CA VAL A 141 46.62 8.43 16.63
C VAL A 141 47.40 7.56 17.61
N GLU A 142 47.25 6.23 17.56
CA GLU A 142 48.00 5.30 18.42
C GLU A 142 49.51 5.32 18.12
N ALA A 143 49.89 5.43 16.85
CA ALA A 143 51.29 5.60 16.42
C ALA A 143 51.86 6.96 16.84
N ALA A 144 51.06 8.03 16.79
CA ALA A 144 51.46 9.35 17.27
C ALA A 144 51.65 9.36 18.80
N GLU A 145 50.78 8.69 19.56
CA GLU A 145 50.94 8.51 21.01
C GLU A 145 52.26 7.80 21.36
N GLN A 146 52.60 6.73 20.62
CA GLN A 146 53.87 6.03 20.79
C GLN A 146 55.07 6.93 20.47
N ALA A 147 55.01 7.72 19.39
CA ALA A 147 56.08 8.64 19.00
C ALA A 147 56.27 9.79 20.00
N VAL A 148 55.19 10.33 20.57
CA VAL A 148 55.23 11.39 21.59
C VAL A 148 55.85 10.89 22.90
N SER A 149 55.70 9.62 23.26
CA SER A 149 56.36 9.04 24.43
C SER A 149 57.89 9.03 24.34
N VAL A 150 58.45 9.12 23.12
CA VAL A 150 59.88 9.03 22.83
C VAL A 150 60.60 10.39 22.80
N LEU A 151 59.89 11.52 22.63
CA LEU A 151 60.51 12.80 22.22
C LEU A 151 60.56 13.95 23.26
N GLY A 152 60.14 13.78 24.51
CA GLY A 152 60.49 14.71 25.60
C GLY A 152 59.74 16.06 25.67
N ASP A 153 59.28 16.64 24.55
CA ASP A 153 58.36 17.79 24.52
C ASP A 153 56.89 17.34 24.61
N VAL A 154 56.56 16.72 25.74
CA VAL A 154 55.38 15.85 25.93
C VAL A 154 54.06 16.63 26.12
N GLU A 155 54.10 17.90 26.51
CA GLU A 155 52.90 18.61 26.99
C GLU A 155 52.05 19.21 25.87
N GLU A 156 52.67 19.83 24.86
CA GLU A 156 51.97 20.41 23.71
C GLU A 156 51.37 19.32 22.80
N ALA A 157 52.12 18.24 22.58
CA ALA A 157 51.67 17.11 21.79
C ALA A 157 50.50 16.34 22.46
N LYS A 158 50.50 16.21 23.79
CA LYS A 158 49.35 15.67 24.53
C LYS A 158 48.12 16.54 24.37
N GLY A 159 48.27 17.86 24.44
CA GLY A 159 47.17 18.80 24.22
C GLY A 159 46.53 18.63 22.83
N LEU A 160 47.35 18.47 21.79
CA LEU A 160 46.85 18.21 20.43
C LEU A 160 46.16 16.84 20.29
N ILE A 161 46.69 15.79 20.93
CA ILE A 161 46.07 14.45 20.91
C ILE A 161 44.70 14.47 21.61
N ASP A 162 44.60 15.15 22.76
CA ASP A 162 43.33 15.28 23.49
C ASP A 162 42.31 16.10 22.69
N GLN A 163 42.76 17.14 22.00
CA GLN A 163 41.94 17.92 21.05
C GLN A 163 41.41 17.02 19.92
N ILE A 164 42.28 16.23 19.28
CA ILE A 164 41.89 15.30 18.19
C ILE A 164 40.89 14.26 18.69
N LYS A 165 41.07 13.71 19.90
CA LYS A 165 40.10 12.76 20.50
C LYS A 165 38.73 13.41 20.69
N SER A 166 38.71 14.64 21.20
CA SER A 166 37.47 15.41 21.36
C SER A 166 36.78 15.64 20.00
N ASP A 167 37.53 16.03 18.98
CA ASP A 167 37.00 16.30 17.65
C ASP A 167 36.46 15.02 16.98
N VAL A 168 37.18 13.89 17.11
CA VAL A 168 36.72 12.58 16.63
C VAL A 168 35.42 12.15 17.33
N GLN A 169 35.29 12.43 18.63
CA GLN A 169 34.08 12.08 19.38
C GLN A 169 32.88 12.96 18.98
N LEU A 170 33.11 14.26 18.75
CA LEU A 170 32.10 15.18 18.19
C LEU A 170 31.63 14.73 16.81
N LEU A 171 32.55 14.30 15.94
CA LEU A 171 32.22 13.78 14.61
C LEU A 171 31.39 12.50 14.68
N LYS A 172 31.70 11.57 15.60
CA LYS A 172 30.90 10.36 15.83
C LYS A 172 29.47 10.68 16.27
N GLU A 173 29.30 11.63 17.18
CA GLU A 173 27.97 12.03 17.65
C GLU A 173 27.17 12.72 16.53
N ALA A 174 27.80 13.60 15.76
CA ALA A 174 27.18 14.25 14.61
C ALA A 174 26.72 13.24 13.54
N ALA A 175 27.53 12.22 13.25
CA ALA A 175 27.17 11.14 12.32
C ALA A 175 25.97 10.31 12.84
N ASN A 176 25.93 10.01 14.14
CA ASN A 176 24.79 9.32 14.75
C ASN A 176 23.49 10.15 14.69
N GLN A 177 23.56 11.45 14.96
CA GLN A 177 22.40 12.34 14.85
C GLN A 177 21.89 12.45 13.41
N ALA A 178 22.80 12.54 12.43
CA ALA A 178 22.44 12.55 11.01
C ALA A 178 21.74 11.25 10.59
N ARG A 179 22.24 10.08 11.05
CA ARG A 179 21.60 8.78 10.81
C ARG A 179 20.17 8.73 11.36
N ILE A 180 19.98 9.15 12.62
CA ILE A 180 18.65 9.18 13.26
C ILE A 180 17.70 10.14 12.51
N GLY A 181 18.21 11.31 12.08
CA GLY A 181 17.43 12.27 11.28
C GLY A 181 17.00 11.70 9.93
N ALA A 182 17.87 10.95 9.25
CA ALA A 182 17.57 10.29 7.99
C ALA A 182 16.52 9.17 8.16
N GLU A 183 16.64 8.35 9.21
CA GLU A 183 15.66 7.32 9.55
C GLU A 183 14.28 7.95 9.82
N LYS A 184 14.23 9.06 10.58
CA LYS A 184 12.99 9.78 10.83
C LYS A 184 12.38 10.38 9.56
N ALA A 185 13.19 11.01 8.70
CA ALA A 185 12.72 11.60 7.45
C ALA A 185 12.15 10.54 6.49
N ARG A 186 12.76 9.34 6.46
CA ARG A 186 12.23 8.19 5.73
C ARG A 186 10.84 7.80 6.26
N ASP A 187 10.72 7.67 7.58
CA ASP A 187 9.46 7.26 8.21
C ASP A 187 8.35 8.31 7.99
N ASP A 188 8.68 9.60 8.08
CA ASP A 188 7.77 10.72 7.79
C ASP A 188 7.33 10.73 6.30
N ALA A 189 8.24 10.44 5.37
CA ALA A 189 7.92 10.35 3.93
C ALA A 189 6.99 9.16 3.61
N ILE A 190 7.21 8.01 4.26
CA ILE A 190 6.33 6.84 4.13
C ILE A 190 4.93 7.16 4.66
N ALA A 191 4.83 7.82 5.82
CA ALA A 191 3.56 8.24 6.40
C ALA A 191 2.82 9.24 5.49
N GLY A 192 3.51 10.26 4.97
CA GLY A 192 2.93 11.25 4.07
C GLY A 192 2.48 10.65 2.74
N ALA A 193 3.23 9.70 2.17
CA ALA A 193 2.82 9.00 0.96
C ALA A 193 1.55 8.16 1.18
N ALA A 194 1.40 7.52 2.34
CA ALA A 194 0.19 6.79 2.70
C ALA A 194 -1.03 7.71 2.85
N GLU A 195 -0.85 8.90 3.43
CA GLU A 195 -1.91 9.90 3.61
C GLU A 195 -2.38 10.49 2.27
N VAL A 196 -1.45 10.88 1.39
CA VAL A 196 -1.75 11.45 0.07
C VAL A 196 -2.47 10.42 -0.81
N LEU A 197 -2.06 9.15 -0.76
CA LEU A 197 -2.70 8.06 -1.50
C LEU A 197 -4.00 7.55 -0.85
N GLY A 198 -4.34 7.99 0.37
CA GLY A 198 -5.55 7.59 1.09
C GLY A 198 -6.81 8.36 0.67
N SER A 199 -6.66 9.58 0.13
CA SER A 199 -7.78 10.48 -0.17
C SER A 199 -8.65 10.09 -1.38
N GLY A 200 -8.27 9.06 -2.15
CA GLY A 200 -9.00 8.56 -3.31
C GLY A 200 -9.40 7.07 -3.25
N ARG A 201 -9.21 6.39 -2.12
CA ARG A 201 -9.46 4.94 -2.02
C ARG A 201 -10.92 4.64 -1.70
N VAL A 202 -11.47 3.65 -2.38
CA VAL A 202 -12.77 3.09 -2.01
C VAL A 202 -12.61 2.35 -0.67
N PRO A 203 -13.37 2.71 0.38
CA PRO A 203 -13.20 2.11 1.69
C PRO A 203 -13.62 0.63 1.71
N VAL A 204 -12.99 -0.14 2.60
CA VAL A 204 -13.39 -1.53 2.86
C VAL A 204 -14.85 -1.57 3.36
N GLY A 205 -15.60 -2.57 2.90
CA GLY A 205 -17.04 -2.68 3.15
C GLY A 205 -17.92 -1.90 2.16
N PHE A 206 -17.33 -1.06 1.29
CA PHE A 206 -18.09 -0.42 0.22
C PHE A 206 -18.66 -1.46 -0.75
N MET A 207 -19.93 -1.26 -1.13
CA MET A 207 -20.66 -2.16 -2.03
C MET A 207 -21.22 -1.41 -3.24
N ALA A 208 -21.18 -2.06 -4.40
CA ALA A 208 -21.79 -1.54 -5.63
C ALA A 208 -22.29 -2.68 -6.54
N PRO A 209 -23.30 -2.44 -7.39
CA PRO A 209 -23.69 -3.39 -8.42
C PRO A 209 -22.57 -3.57 -9.45
N TRP A 210 -22.40 -4.79 -9.93
CA TRP A 210 -21.32 -5.16 -10.84
C TRP A 210 -21.82 -5.97 -12.02
N PHE A 211 -21.56 -5.49 -13.23
CA PHE A 211 -22.14 -6.05 -14.47
C PHE A 211 -21.24 -7.07 -15.19
N SER A 212 -20.17 -7.54 -14.53
CA SER A 212 -19.28 -8.56 -15.07
C SER A 212 -19.33 -9.85 -14.24
N LEU A 213 -18.87 -10.95 -14.82
CA LEU A 213 -18.90 -12.29 -14.21
C LEU A 213 -17.78 -12.55 -13.20
N ARG A 214 -16.79 -11.66 -13.11
CA ARG A 214 -15.63 -11.79 -12.21
C ARG A 214 -15.39 -10.48 -11.47
N PRO A 215 -14.94 -10.52 -10.20
CA PRO A 215 -14.56 -9.31 -9.50
C PRO A 215 -13.38 -8.64 -10.22
N PRO A 216 -13.22 -7.30 -10.09
CA PRO A 216 -12.15 -6.56 -10.75
C PRO A 216 -10.74 -7.10 -10.43
N ASN A 217 -10.49 -7.42 -9.17
CA ASN A 217 -9.22 -7.90 -8.65
C ASN A 217 -9.45 -8.66 -7.32
N GLN A 218 -8.36 -9.06 -6.64
CA GLN A 218 -8.41 -9.84 -5.38
C GLN A 218 -8.97 -9.09 -4.16
N TYR A 219 -9.06 -7.77 -4.21
CA TYR A 219 -9.58 -6.95 -3.13
C TYR A 219 -11.09 -6.77 -3.19
N TRP A 220 -11.74 -7.38 -4.19
CA TRP A 220 -13.18 -7.34 -4.39
C TRP A 220 -13.73 -8.75 -4.43
N VAL A 221 -14.88 -8.97 -3.78
CA VAL A 221 -15.59 -10.25 -3.80
C VAL A 221 -16.99 -10.04 -4.32
N LEU A 222 -17.47 -10.96 -5.16
CA LEU A 222 -18.87 -11.01 -5.59
C LEU A 222 -19.74 -11.55 -4.44
N VAL A 223 -20.81 -10.83 -4.13
CA VAL A 223 -21.87 -11.24 -3.21
C VAL A 223 -23.09 -11.62 -4.05
N ASP A 224 -23.20 -12.91 -4.38
CA ASP A 224 -24.17 -13.44 -5.33
C ASP A 224 -25.17 -14.43 -4.71
N ARG A 225 -24.98 -14.80 -3.43
CA ARG A 225 -25.82 -15.77 -2.72
C ARG A 225 -26.34 -15.24 -1.40
N VAL A 226 -27.56 -15.65 -1.06
CA VAL A 226 -28.14 -15.42 0.26
C VAL A 226 -27.35 -16.26 1.28
N GLY A 227 -26.96 -15.63 2.40
CA GLY A 227 -26.22 -16.30 3.47
C GLY A 227 -24.74 -16.57 3.15
N GLN A 228 -24.19 -15.95 2.09
CA GLN A 228 -22.76 -16.07 1.78
C GLN A 228 -21.91 -15.60 2.97
N VAL A 229 -20.84 -16.33 3.26
CA VAL A 229 -19.91 -16.04 4.36
C VAL A 229 -18.51 -15.73 3.87
N PHE A 230 -17.72 -15.06 4.70
CA PHE A 230 -16.30 -14.77 4.49
C PHE A 230 -15.46 -15.19 5.69
N SER A 231 -14.18 -15.46 5.45
CA SER A 231 -13.21 -15.78 6.50
C SER A 231 -12.79 -14.52 7.26
N ARG A 232 -12.95 -14.53 8.58
CA ARG A 232 -12.54 -13.42 9.46
C ARG A 232 -11.02 -13.22 9.43
N ALA A 233 -10.26 -14.32 9.33
CA ALA A 233 -8.80 -14.29 9.30
C ALA A 233 -8.25 -13.77 7.96
N MET A 234 -8.92 -14.07 6.85
CA MET A 234 -8.49 -13.59 5.53
C MET A 234 -8.87 -12.13 5.28
N PHE A 235 -9.99 -11.67 5.85
CA PHE A 235 -10.51 -10.32 5.64
C PHE A 235 -10.79 -9.61 6.99
N PRO A 236 -9.76 -9.37 7.82
CA PRO A 236 -9.93 -8.77 9.15
C PRO A 236 -10.49 -7.35 9.08
N GLN A 237 -10.07 -6.56 8.08
CA GLN A 237 -10.58 -5.20 7.91
C GLN A 237 -12.07 -5.19 7.55
N LEU A 238 -12.52 -6.11 6.69
CA LEU A 238 -13.94 -6.26 6.39
C LEU A 238 -14.72 -6.70 7.61
N PHE A 239 -14.13 -7.60 8.41
CA PHE A 239 -14.72 -8.06 9.65
C PHE A 239 -14.96 -6.90 10.63
N ASP A 240 -13.99 -6.00 10.78
CA ASP A 240 -14.12 -4.81 11.63
C ASP A 240 -15.18 -3.83 11.15
N VAL A 241 -15.34 -3.67 9.83
CA VAL A 241 -16.36 -2.78 9.25
C VAL A 241 -17.77 -3.36 9.36
N LEU A 242 -17.95 -4.65 9.05
CA LEU A 242 -19.27 -5.29 9.03
C LEU A 242 -19.74 -5.80 10.39
N ALA A 243 -18.81 -6.06 11.32
CA ALA A 243 -19.09 -6.45 12.69
C ALA A 243 -18.26 -5.57 13.64
N PRO A 244 -18.70 -4.32 13.88
CA PRO A 244 -17.94 -3.37 14.69
C PRO A 244 -17.84 -3.81 16.15
N GLU A 245 -16.70 -3.51 16.74
CA GLU A 245 -16.45 -3.66 18.17
C GLU A 245 -16.79 -2.37 18.92
N PHE A 246 -17.47 -2.51 20.05
CA PHE A 246 -17.87 -1.42 20.92
C PHE A 246 -17.19 -1.55 22.27
N THR A 247 -16.70 -0.42 22.79
CA THR A 247 -16.33 -0.30 24.20
C THR A 247 -17.60 -0.18 25.04
N VAL A 248 -17.74 -1.06 26.03
CA VAL A 248 -18.93 -1.21 26.87
C VAL A 248 -18.54 -1.52 28.32
N SER A 249 -19.52 -1.75 29.18
CA SER A 249 -19.32 -2.37 30.49
C SER A 249 -20.46 -3.34 30.82
N PHE A 250 -20.09 -4.55 31.25
CA PHE A 250 -21.00 -5.57 31.73
C PHE A 250 -20.34 -6.40 32.84
N SER A 251 -21.16 -7.06 33.65
CA SER A 251 -20.71 -7.81 34.82
C SER A 251 -21.16 -9.26 34.79
N ASP A 252 -20.43 -10.12 35.50
CA ASP A 252 -20.78 -11.53 35.65
C ASP A 252 -22.23 -11.70 36.15
N GLY A 253 -22.98 -12.56 35.47
CA GLY A 253 -24.37 -12.87 35.82
C GLY A 253 -25.41 -11.78 35.50
N ASP A 254 -25.02 -10.61 35.00
CA ASP A 254 -25.93 -9.52 34.63
C ASP A 254 -26.04 -9.37 33.10
N PRO A 255 -27.21 -9.63 32.49
CA PRO A 255 -27.37 -9.51 31.03
C PRO A 255 -27.36 -8.06 30.53
N VAL A 256 -27.34 -7.06 31.40
CA VAL A 256 -27.36 -5.64 31.01
C VAL A 256 -25.97 -5.17 30.60
N VAL A 257 -25.85 -4.68 29.37
CA VAL A 257 -24.64 -4.04 28.84
C VAL A 257 -24.86 -2.54 28.73
N THR A 258 -23.97 -1.76 29.32
CA THR A 258 -24.04 -0.29 29.33
C THR A 258 -22.88 0.34 28.55
N GLY A 259 -23.04 1.61 28.17
CA GLY A 259 -21.97 2.39 27.54
C GLY A 259 -21.80 2.14 26.04
N ILE A 260 -22.64 1.30 25.43
CA ILE A 260 -22.60 1.06 23.99
C ILE A 260 -23.00 2.31 23.22
N VAL A 261 -22.09 2.89 22.43
CA VAL A 261 -22.40 4.05 21.59
C VAL A 261 -22.37 3.62 20.13
N CYS A 262 -23.55 3.37 19.57
CA CYS A 262 -23.69 3.06 18.14
C CYS A 262 -24.37 4.23 17.42
N PRO A 263 -23.72 4.85 16.41
CA PRO A 263 -24.37 5.88 15.60
C PRO A 263 -25.52 5.32 14.75
N GLN A 264 -25.55 4.01 14.54
CA GLN A 264 -26.62 3.29 13.85
C GLN A 264 -27.52 2.62 14.90
N LYS A 265 -28.85 2.63 14.70
CA LYS A 265 -29.76 1.99 15.66
C LYS A 265 -29.46 0.49 15.75
N LEU A 266 -29.27 0.00 16.97
CA LEU A 266 -29.13 -1.43 17.26
C LEU A 266 -30.49 -2.14 17.13
N LYS A 267 -30.48 -3.45 16.88
CA LYS A 267 -31.69 -4.26 16.77
C LYS A 267 -31.61 -5.52 17.64
N ALA A 268 -32.73 -5.87 18.26
CA ALA A 268 -32.89 -7.16 18.91
C ALA A 268 -32.72 -8.32 17.90
N GLY A 269 -32.10 -9.41 18.34
CA GLY A 269 -31.78 -10.60 17.56
C GLY A 269 -30.41 -10.57 16.89
N TRP A 270 -29.68 -9.45 16.90
CA TRP A 270 -28.31 -9.43 16.40
C TRP A 270 -27.39 -10.28 17.28
N PRO A 271 -26.58 -11.18 16.70
CA PRO A 271 -25.55 -11.90 17.44
C PRO A 271 -24.55 -10.95 18.08
N VAL A 272 -24.08 -11.33 19.27
CA VAL A 272 -23.07 -10.63 20.04
C VAL A 272 -21.97 -11.62 20.42
N GLU A 273 -20.72 -11.22 20.24
CA GLU A 273 -19.55 -11.96 20.70
C GLU A 273 -18.67 -11.04 21.55
N GLY A 274 -17.95 -11.60 22.52
CA GLY A 274 -17.08 -10.84 23.40
C GLY A 274 -16.42 -11.76 24.43
N GLU A 275 -15.41 -11.25 25.12
CA GLU A 275 -14.84 -11.95 26.26
C GLU A 275 -15.93 -12.21 27.31
N ASN A 276 -15.97 -13.41 27.88
CA ASN A 276 -16.97 -13.84 28.87
C ASN A 276 -18.45 -13.84 28.38
N ILE A 277 -18.73 -13.54 27.11
CA ILE A 277 -20.06 -13.67 26.51
C ILE A 277 -20.27 -15.11 26.03
N PRO A 278 -21.30 -15.85 26.50
CA PRO A 278 -21.57 -17.19 26.02
C PRO A 278 -21.77 -17.25 24.49
N PRO A 279 -21.28 -18.30 23.81
CA PRO A 279 -21.56 -18.50 22.38
C PRO A 279 -23.06 -18.55 22.08
N GLY A 280 -23.48 -17.93 20.96
CA GLY A 280 -24.89 -17.87 20.55
C GLY A 280 -25.71 -16.78 21.26
N THR A 281 -25.07 -15.91 22.05
CA THR A 281 -25.74 -14.75 22.66
C THR A 281 -26.18 -13.76 21.59
N THR A 282 -27.36 -13.18 21.79
CA THR A 282 -27.94 -12.14 20.93
C THR A 282 -28.40 -10.95 21.75
N ILE A 283 -28.63 -9.81 21.12
CA ILE A 283 -29.33 -8.68 21.74
C ILE A 283 -30.79 -9.10 21.99
N LEU A 284 -31.23 -9.18 23.24
CA LEU A 284 -32.62 -9.45 23.59
C LEU A 284 -33.50 -8.20 23.42
N SER A 285 -33.04 -7.07 23.93
CA SER A 285 -33.70 -5.76 23.80
C SER A 285 -32.69 -4.62 23.71
N VAL A 286 -33.12 -3.53 23.08
CA VAL A 286 -32.40 -2.25 23.08
C VAL A 286 -33.16 -1.32 24.02
N ASP A 287 -32.59 -1.10 25.20
CA ASP A 287 -33.30 -0.45 26.31
C ASP A 287 -33.19 1.07 26.21
N SER A 288 -32.07 1.57 25.67
CA SER A 288 -31.82 2.98 25.40
C SER A 288 -30.71 3.15 24.35
N PRO A 289 -30.41 4.37 23.88
CA PRO A 289 -29.28 4.61 22.97
C PRO A 289 -27.91 4.15 23.50
N SER A 290 -27.76 3.93 24.81
CA SER A 290 -26.51 3.52 25.45
C SER A 290 -26.61 2.24 26.28
N GLN A 291 -27.68 1.46 26.11
CA GLN A 291 -27.89 0.23 26.87
C GLN A 291 -28.64 -0.83 26.07
N ILE A 292 -28.20 -2.08 26.21
CA ILE A 292 -28.88 -3.26 25.68
C ILE A 292 -28.98 -4.34 26.77
N THR A 293 -29.91 -5.26 26.61
CA THR A 293 -29.98 -6.50 27.39
C THR A 293 -29.65 -7.69 26.49
N LEU A 294 -28.80 -8.60 26.96
CA LEU A 294 -28.39 -9.81 26.25
C LEU A 294 -29.34 -10.99 26.49
N SER A 295 -29.41 -11.93 25.55
CA SER A 295 -30.23 -13.14 25.66
C SER A 295 -29.67 -14.21 26.61
N ALA A 296 -28.40 -14.08 27.00
CA ALA A 296 -27.73 -14.92 27.99
C ALA A 296 -26.80 -14.06 28.84
N ASN A 297 -26.66 -14.43 30.12
CA ASN A 297 -25.83 -13.67 31.06
C ASN A 297 -24.34 -13.88 30.75
N PRO A 298 -23.50 -12.84 30.85
CA PRO A 298 -22.05 -12.98 30.87
C PRO A 298 -21.58 -13.96 31.96
N THR A 299 -20.45 -14.60 31.71
CA THR A 299 -19.78 -15.56 32.62
C THR A 299 -18.62 -14.94 33.42
N GLY A 300 -18.48 -13.61 33.31
CA GLY A 300 -17.39 -12.79 33.82
C GLY A 300 -17.59 -11.33 33.40
N ASP A 301 -16.86 -10.42 34.04
CA ASP A 301 -16.87 -9.00 33.69
C ASP A 301 -16.17 -8.76 32.34
N GLY A 302 -16.51 -7.66 31.66
CA GLY A 302 -15.81 -7.30 30.41
C GLY A 302 -16.12 -5.89 29.92
N THR A 303 -15.29 -5.43 28.97
CA THR A 303 -15.31 -4.04 28.48
C THR A 303 -15.48 -3.90 26.97
N THR A 304 -15.56 -5.01 26.24
CA THR A 304 -15.74 -4.98 24.79
C THR A 304 -16.74 -6.03 24.34
N ILE A 305 -17.57 -5.67 23.36
CA ILE A 305 -18.41 -6.61 22.63
C ILE A 305 -18.38 -6.27 21.15
N ARG A 306 -18.59 -7.27 20.31
CA ARG A 306 -18.76 -7.15 18.87
C ARG A 306 -20.17 -7.53 18.49
N VAL A 307 -20.77 -6.73 17.61
CA VAL A 307 -22.16 -6.90 17.17
C VAL A 307 -22.19 -7.25 15.69
N PHE A 308 -23.08 -8.15 15.27
CA PHE A 308 -23.09 -8.72 13.92
C PHE A 308 -24.41 -8.43 13.17
N PRO A 309 -24.59 -7.24 12.58
CA PRO A 309 -25.81 -6.87 11.84
C PRO A 309 -26.19 -7.82 10.70
N HIS A 310 -25.21 -8.48 10.10
CA HIS A 310 -25.40 -9.37 8.94
C HIS A 310 -25.35 -10.86 9.29
N GLY A 311 -25.04 -11.22 10.55
CA GLY A 311 -24.83 -12.59 11.01
C GLY A 311 -23.36 -12.91 11.29
N ASN A 312 -23.13 -13.81 12.26
CA ASN A 312 -21.81 -14.18 12.75
C ASN A 312 -21.26 -15.50 12.16
N GLY A 313 -21.81 -15.96 11.03
CA GLY A 313 -21.36 -17.17 10.35
C GLY A 313 -21.47 -18.42 11.22
N ASP A 314 -20.35 -19.11 11.41
CA ASP A 314 -20.18 -20.26 12.29
C ASP A 314 -19.92 -19.89 13.77
N GLY A 315 -19.91 -18.60 14.10
CA GLY A 315 -19.59 -18.08 15.43
C GLY A 315 -18.12 -18.18 15.81
N SER A 316 -17.21 -18.43 14.86
CA SER A 316 -15.78 -18.55 15.15
C SER A 316 -14.88 -18.05 14.03
N THR A 317 -14.93 -18.68 12.86
CA THR A 317 -13.96 -18.45 11.77
C THR A 317 -14.53 -17.64 10.63
N THR A 318 -15.85 -17.52 10.55
CA THR A 318 -16.57 -16.89 9.44
C THR A 318 -17.55 -15.82 9.90
N ALA A 319 -17.89 -14.90 9.01
CA ALA A 319 -18.95 -13.91 9.20
C ALA A 319 -19.76 -13.76 7.90
N ASN A 320 -20.98 -13.26 7.98
CA ASN A 320 -21.86 -13.16 6.82
C ASN A 320 -21.64 -11.85 6.04
N TYR A 321 -21.70 -11.94 4.72
CA TYR A 321 -21.89 -10.76 3.88
C TYR A 321 -23.32 -10.20 4.05
N PRO A 322 -23.55 -8.92 3.74
CA PRO A 322 -24.90 -8.37 3.65
C PRO A 322 -25.77 -9.17 2.67
N ALA A 323 -27.01 -9.47 3.05
CA ALA A 323 -27.92 -10.34 2.31
C ALA A 323 -28.56 -9.63 1.09
N VAL A 324 -27.75 -9.12 0.16
CA VAL A 324 -28.20 -8.33 -1.01
C VAL A 324 -28.62 -9.17 -2.22
N ALA A 325 -28.27 -10.46 -2.26
CA ALA A 325 -28.61 -11.33 -3.38
C ALA A 325 -30.12 -11.47 -3.54
N GLY A 326 -30.62 -11.15 -4.75
CA GLY A 326 -32.06 -11.17 -5.05
C GLY A 326 -32.88 -10.06 -4.41
N ARG A 327 -32.24 -9.07 -3.77
CA ARG A 327 -32.92 -7.99 -3.05
C ARG A 327 -32.58 -6.61 -3.61
N VAL A 328 -33.51 -5.69 -3.43
CA VAL A 328 -33.30 -4.26 -3.71
C VAL A 328 -32.77 -3.59 -2.45
N VAL A 329 -31.73 -2.76 -2.61
CA VAL A 329 -31.19 -1.94 -1.51
C VAL A 329 -31.94 -0.62 -1.46
N ARG A 330 -32.29 -0.18 -0.26
CA ARG A 330 -32.85 1.15 0.02
C ARG A 330 -31.98 1.90 1.00
N GLY A 331 -32.12 3.23 1.03
CA GLY A 331 -31.53 4.06 2.08
C GLY A 331 -32.12 3.71 3.45
N LEU A 332 -31.26 3.76 4.47
CA LEU A 332 -31.67 3.62 5.87
C LEU A 332 -32.53 4.83 6.26
N ASP A 333 -33.76 4.57 6.69
CA ASP A 333 -34.67 5.58 7.25
C ASP A 333 -34.71 5.40 8.76
N ALA A 334 -33.61 5.73 9.45
CA ALA A 334 -33.45 5.42 10.86
C ALA A 334 -34.59 5.99 11.73
N ASP A 335 -35.14 7.15 11.35
CA ASP A 335 -36.23 7.81 12.09
C ASP A 335 -37.63 7.30 11.70
N GLY A 336 -37.72 6.45 10.68
CA GLY A 336 -38.97 5.84 10.22
C GLY A 336 -39.99 6.84 9.68
N VAL A 337 -39.53 8.00 9.18
CA VAL A 337 -40.42 9.08 8.71
C VAL A 337 -41.20 8.65 7.47
N LEU A 338 -40.57 7.89 6.58
CA LEU A 338 -41.18 7.39 5.35
C LEU A 338 -41.72 5.98 5.51
N ASN A 339 -41.16 5.18 6.42
CA ASN A 339 -41.65 3.82 6.71
C ASN A 339 -41.73 3.54 8.22
N PRO A 340 -42.82 3.97 8.89
CA PRO A 340 -42.97 3.79 10.33
C PRO A 340 -43.17 2.33 10.75
N ASP A 341 -43.57 1.45 9.81
CA ASP A 341 -43.87 0.03 10.08
C ASP A 341 -42.62 -0.86 10.09
N ALA A 342 -41.44 -0.31 9.80
CA ALA A 342 -40.17 -1.05 9.79
C ALA A 342 -39.31 -0.74 11.02
N ALA A 343 -38.55 -1.72 11.51
CA ALA A 343 -37.59 -1.49 12.59
C ALA A 343 -36.42 -0.59 12.15
N ASN A 344 -36.22 -0.43 10.84
CA ASN A 344 -35.31 0.51 10.18
C ASN A 344 -33.87 0.40 10.69
N ALA A 345 -33.42 -0.83 10.96
CA ALA A 345 -32.05 -1.11 11.36
C ALA A 345 -31.19 -1.51 10.15
N VAL A 346 -29.88 -1.30 10.24
CA VAL A 346 -28.94 -1.73 9.19
C VAL A 346 -28.99 -3.24 9.03
N GLY A 347 -28.96 -3.73 7.78
CA GLY A 347 -29.03 -5.17 7.50
C GLY A 347 -30.40 -5.80 7.69
N GLU A 348 -31.43 -5.03 8.06
CA GLU A 348 -32.80 -5.51 8.08
C GLU A 348 -33.28 -5.87 6.67
N VAL A 349 -34.01 -6.97 6.60
CA VAL A 349 -34.63 -7.49 5.40
C VAL A 349 -36.13 -7.22 5.47
N GLN A 350 -36.67 -6.62 4.42
CA GLN A 350 -38.10 -6.45 4.21
C GLN A 350 -38.55 -7.42 3.12
N GLU A 351 -39.70 -8.04 3.35
CA GLU A 351 -40.38 -8.83 2.32
C GLU A 351 -41.16 -7.91 1.38
N ASP A 352 -41.46 -8.42 0.19
CA ASP A 352 -42.21 -7.67 -0.80
C ASP A 352 -43.59 -7.27 -0.24
N ALA A 353 -43.94 -6.01 -0.42
CA ALA A 353 -45.24 -5.48 -0.02
C ALA A 353 -45.91 -4.76 -1.19
N LEU A 354 -47.20 -5.02 -1.38
CA LEU A 354 -48.06 -4.27 -2.30
C LEU A 354 -48.96 -3.33 -1.49
N GLN A 355 -49.20 -2.13 -2.01
CA GLN A 355 -50.21 -1.24 -1.44
C GLN A 355 -51.60 -1.87 -1.49
N GLN A 356 -52.48 -1.40 -0.60
CA GLN A 356 -53.87 -1.87 -0.54
C GLN A 356 -54.56 -1.71 -1.91
N LEU A 357 -55.13 -2.81 -2.40
CA LEU A 357 -56.01 -2.78 -3.57
C LEU A 357 -57.45 -2.51 -3.12
N TYR A 358 -58.08 -1.51 -3.76
CA TYR A 358 -59.48 -1.19 -3.52
C TYR A 358 -60.36 -1.73 -4.65
N GLY A 359 -61.50 -2.29 -4.26
CA GLY A 359 -62.60 -2.58 -5.15
C GLY A 359 -63.91 -2.32 -4.40
N GLN A 360 -64.95 -1.96 -5.13
CA GLN A 360 -66.26 -1.76 -4.56
C GLN A 360 -67.30 -2.55 -5.35
N ILE A 361 -68.25 -3.11 -4.61
CA ILE A 361 -69.48 -3.67 -5.15
C ILE A 361 -70.61 -2.92 -4.50
N SER A 362 -71.53 -2.41 -5.31
CA SER A 362 -72.65 -1.59 -4.80
C SER A 362 -73.97 -1.97 -5.44
N HIS A 363 -75.06 -1.60 -4.76
CA HIS A 363 -76.42 -1.76 -5.24
C HIS A 363 -77.10 -0.40 -5.24
N THR A 364 -77.70 -0.03 -6.36
CA THR A 364 -78.28 1.32 -6.57
C THR A 364 -79.78 1.31 -6.86
N SER A 365 -80.44 0.14 -6.89
CA SER A 365 -81.89 0.04 -7.17
C SER A 365 -82.75 0.18 -5.91
N THR A 366 -83.90 0.84 -6.05
CA THR A 366 -84.96 0.93 -5.03
C THR A 366 -86.12 -0.04 -5.29
N SER A 367 -86.11 -0.78 -6.39
CA SER A 367 -87.13 -1.78 -6.71
C SER A 367 -86.68 -3.18 -6.28
N SER A 368 -87.64 -3.98 -5.81
CA SER A 368 -87.47 -5.32 -5.23
C SER A 368 -87.02 -6.41 -6.22
N ALA A 369 -86.45 -6.01 -7.36
CA ALA A 369 -85.77 -6.87 -8.31
C ALA A 369 -84.43 -6.21 -8.64
N ASN A 370 -83.33 -6.92 -8.36
CA ASN A 370 -81.91 -6.64 -8.63
C ASN A 370 -81.13 -6.61 -7.30
N ALA A 371 -80.10 -7.41 -7.06
CA ALA A 371 -78.88 -7.77 -7.80
C ALA A 371 -77.84 -6.65 -7.83
N LEU A 372 -76.67 -6.93 -7.25
CA LEU A 372 -75.46 -6.11 -7.33
C LEU A 372 -75.22 -5.75 -8.81
N ASP A 373 -75.23 -4.45 -9.13
CA ASP A 373 -75.37 -3.90 -10.50
C ASP A 373 -74.03 -3.34 -11.02
N THR A 374 -73.18 -2.85 -10.12
CA THR A 374 -71.86 -2.31 -10.46
C THR A 374 -70.74 -3.02 -9.71
N ALA A 375 -69.66 -3.30 -10.44
CA ALA A 375 -68.38 -3.75 -9.90
C ALA A 375 -67.27 -2.89 -10.52
N GLU A 376 -66.35 -2.40 -9.70
CA GLU A 376 -65.20 -1.61 -10.13
C GLU A 376 -63.93 -1.97 -9.34
N GLY A 377 -62.77 -1.56 -9.86
CA GLY A 377 -61.47 -1.89 -9.28
C GLY A 377 -61.08 -3.36 -9.51
N VAL A 378 -60.73 -4.07 -8.44
CA VAL A 378 -60.32 -5.50 -8.51
C VAL A 378 -61.46 -6.49 -8.79
N PHE A 379 -62.72 -6.05 -8.85
CA PHE A 379 -63.85 -6.96 -9.01
C PHE A 379 -64.32 -7.04 -10.46
N LYS A 380 -64.50 -8.27 -10.97
CA LYS A 380 -65.19 -8.56 -12.24
C LYS A 380 -66.21 -9.68 -12.08
N ARG A 381 -67.16 -9.75 -13.01
CA ARG A 381 -68.12 -10.87 -13.11
C ARG A 381 -67.40 -12.12 -13.65
N GLY A 382 -67.75 -13.29 -13.13
CA GLY A 382 -67.31 -14.58 -13.69
C GLY A 382 -67.78 -14.74 -15.14
N GLU A 383 -66.85 -15.11 -16.02
CA GLU A 383 -67.14 -15.26 -17.45
C GLU A 383 -68.05 -16.46 -17.72
N GLU A 384 -69.36 -16.25 -17.82
CA GLU A 384 -70.22 -17.23 -18.50
C GLU A 384 -71.39 -16.66 -19.32
N VAL A 385 -71.58 -15.33 -19.48
CA VAL A 385 -72.73 -14.82 -20.27
C VAL A 385 -72.47 -13.54 -21.08
N THR A 386 -72.86 -13.56 -22.35
CA THR A 386 -72.75 -12.52 -23.40
C THR A 386 -73.82 -11.41 -23.32
N LEU A 387 -74.19 -10.92 -22.13
CA LEU A 387 -75.17 -9.83 -21.94
C LEU A 387 -74.80 -8.91 -20.75
N PRO A 388 -75.27 -7.64 -20.70
CA PRO A 388 -74.66 -6.59 -19.87
C PRO A 388 -74.84 -6.78 -18.35
N GLN A 389 -73.71 -6.65 -17.65
CA GLN A 389 -73.46 -5.93 -16.38
C GLN A 389 -74.03 -6.38 -15.02
N TYR A 390 -74.95 -7.33 -14.88
CA TYR A 390 -75.42 -7.69 -13.52
C TYR A 390 -74.59 -8.81 -12.87
N VAL A 391 -74.27 -8.66 -11.57
CA VAL A 391 -73.50 -9.60 -10.73
C VAL A 391 -74.43 -10.54 -9.92
N ALA A 392 -75.73 -10.36 -10.05
CA ALA A 392 -76.73 -11.36 -9.74
C ALA A 392 -77.88 -11.20 -10.73
N ARG A 393 -78.69 -12.23 -10.93
CA ARG A 393 -79.85 -12.18 -11.83
C ARG A 393 -81.11 -12.46 -11.03
N ALA A 394 -82.06 -11.53 -11.08
CA ALA A 394 -83.41 -11.75 -10.58
C ALA A 394 -84.30 -12.22 -11.75
N ASN A 395 -84.95 -13.38 -11.61
CA ASN A 395 -86.00 -13.82 -12.53
C ASN A 395 -87.23 -14.22 -11.69
N GLY A 396 -88.15 -13.29 -11.49
CA GLY A 396 -89.24 -13.44 -10.52
C GLY A 396 -88.73 -13.38 -9.07
N SER A 397 -89.21 -14.28 -8.20
CA SER A 397 -88.82 -14.36 -6.77
C SER A 397 -87.46 -15.05 -6.53
N ASN A 398 -86.80 -15.55 -7.57
CA ASN A 398 -85.51 -16.23 -7.45
C ASN A 398 -84.37 -15.29 -7.84
N VAL A 399 -83.46 -15.03 -6.90
CA VAL A 399 -82.20 -14.33 -7.12
C VAL A 399 -81.09 -15.37 -7.15
N SER A 400 -80.35 -15.47 -8.26
CA SER A 400 -79.12 -16.27 -8.34
C SER A 400 -77.92 -15.33 -8.44
N ALA A 401 -76.92 -15.49 -7.55
CA ALA A 401 -75.66 -14.76 -7.66
C ALA A 401 -74.90 -15.21 -8.91
N ASP A 402 -74.47 -14.25 -9.73
CA ASP A 402 -73.53 -14.49 -10.82
C ASP A 402 -72.14 -14.29 -10.22
N GLY A 403 -71.24 -15.28 -10.32
CA GLY A 403 -70.02 -15.31 -9.50
C GLY A 403 -69.22 -14.01 -9.53
N ILE A 404 -68.77 -13.52 -8.36
CA ILE A 404 -67.82 -12.40 -8.26
C ILE A 404 -66.40 -12.96 -8.25
N ILE A 405 -65.54 -12.44 -9.12
CA ILE A 405 -64.12 -12.76 -9.14
C ILE A 405 -63.34 -11.53 -8.66
N LEU A 406 -62.49 -11.73 -7.66
CA LEU A 406 -61.41 -10.80 -7.34
C LEU A 406 -60.25 -11.10 -8.29
N ASP A 407 -59.94 -10.15 -9.16
CA ASP A 407 -58.86 -10.21 -10.13
C ASP A 407 -57.97 -8.98 -9.99
N ALA A 408 -56.85 -9.14 -9.29
CA ALA A 408 -55.86 -8.08 -9.12
C ALA A 408 -55.22 -7.64 -10.45
N SER A 409 -55.27 -8.47 -11.50
CA SER A 409 -54.70 -8.13 -12.81
C SER A 409 -55.38 -6.94 -13.50
N LEU A 410 -56.58 -6.57 -13.04
CA LEU A 410 -57.34 -5.43 -13.57
C LEU A 410 -56.75 -4.07 -13.18
N VAL A 411 -56.02 -4.01 -12.06
CA VAL A 411 -55.48 -2.76 -11.49
C VAL A 411 -53.98 -2.83 -11.21
N ALA A 412 -53.39 -4.02 -11.22
CA ALA A 412 -51.96 -4.25 -11.03
C ALA A 412 -51.46 -5.32 -11.99
N ARG A 413 -50.16 -5.32 -12.32
CA ARG A 413 -49.55 -6.45 -13.02
C ARG A 413 -49.36 -7.60 -12.03
N THR A 414 -49.74 -8.80 -12.41
CA THR A 414 -49.62 -9.99 -11.56
C THR A 414 -48.40 -10.82 -11.96
N SER A 415 -47.74 -11.40 -10.96
CA SER A 415 -46.60 -12.32 -11.04
C SER A 415 -46.53 -13.05 -9.69
N ASP A 416 -45.76 -14.14 -9.60
CA ASP A 416 -45.50 -14.84 -8.33
C ASP A 416 -44.70 -13.99 -7.31
N GLU A 417 -44.20 -12.81 -7.71
CA GLU A 417 -43.34 -11.92 -6.94
C GLU A 417 -43.72 -10.46 -7.25
N THR A 418 -43.77 -9.60 -6.22
CA THR A 418 -44.10 -8.18 -6.40
C THR A 418 -42.82 -7.36 -6.54
N ARG A 419 -42.50 -6.97 -7.78
CA ARG A 419 -41.26 -6.24 -8.06
C ARG A 419 -41.41 -5.14 -9.10
N ALA A 420 -40.57 -4.11 -8.98
CA ALA A 420 -40.34 -3.17 -10.05
C ALA A 420 -39.51 -3.82 -11.18
N LYS A 421 -39.54 -3.22 -12.38
CA LYS A 421 -38.60 -3.61 -13.45
C LYS A 421 -37.16 -3.35 -12.97
N ALA A 422 -36.30 -4.35 -13.07
CA ALA A 422 -34.92 -4.26 -12.62
C ALA A 422 -33.95 -4.95 -13.59
N VAL A 423 -32.68 -4.54 -13.54
CA VAL A 423 -31.56 -5.26 -14.17
C VAL A 423 -30.89 -6.08 -13.08
N ILE A 424 -30.63 -7.36 -13.36
CA ILE A 424 -30.02 -8.27 -12.40
C ILE A 424 -28.51 -8.20 -12.52
N ALA A 425 -27.85 -7.84 -11.43
CA ALA A 425 -26.40 -7.81 -11.30
C ALA A 425 -26.01 -8.25 -9.89
N PRO A 426 -24.92 -9.02 -9.71
CA PRO A 426 -24.37 -9.25 -8.38
C PRO A 426 -23.84 -7.93 -7.79
N TYR A 427 -23.73 -7.89 -6.47
CA TYR A 427 -22.96 -6.84 -5.81
C TYR A 427 -21.51 -7.28 -5.69
N ILE A 428 -20.59 -6.33 -5.76
CA ILE A 428 -19.22 -6.51 -5.27
C ILE A 428 -19.05 -5.76 -3.95
N ILE A 429 -18.17 -6.27 -3.10
CA ILE A 429 -17.76 -5.63 -1.85
C ILE A 429 -16.25 -5.55 -1.77
N LYS A 430 -15.71 -4.41 -1.35
CA LYS A 430 -14.28 -4.21 -1.09
C LYS A 430 -13.92 -4.92 0.22
N VAL A 431 -13.01 -5.89 0.18
CA VAL A 431 -12.71 -6.78 1.33
C VAL A 431 -11.40 -6.48 2.05
N ALA A 432 -10.50 -5.73 1.42
CA ALA A 432 -9.23 -5.32 2.01
C ALA A 432 -8.73 -4.01 1.38
N ASP A 433 -8.02 -3.23 2.17
CA ASP A 433 -7.29 -2.05 1.73
C ASP A 433 -6.12 -2.51 0.87
N GLY A 434 -6.16 -2.06 -0.37
CA GLY A 434 -5.27 -2.47 -1.43
C GLY A 434 -5.47 -1.49 -2.56
N VAL A 435 -4.36 -0.99 -3.09
CA VAL A 435 -4.37 -0.04 -4.20
C VAL A 435 -5.00 -0.74 -5.40
N ASP A 436 -6.10 -0.20 -5.92
CA ASP A 436 -6.85 -0.78 -7.04
C ASP A 436 -6.11 -0.63 -8.39
N ASP A 437 -4.96 0.06 -8.41
CA ASP A 437 -4.18 0.39 -9.58
C ASP A 437 -2.71 -0.03 -9.43
N GLU A 438 -2.26 -0.95 -10.29
CA GLU A 438 -0.86 -1.41 -10.37
C GLU A 438 0.12 -0.26 -10.63
N ALA A 439 -0.31 0.80 -11.33
CA ALA A 439 0.52 1.98 -11.57
C ALA A 439 0.76 2.76 -10.28
N THR A 440 -0.23 2.79 -9.39
CA THR A 440 -0.13 3.47 -8.09
C THR A 440 0.70 2.64 -7.09
N LEU A 441 0.63 1.31 -7.14
CA LEU A 441 1.57 0.41 -6.43
C LEU A 441 3.02 0.62 -6.90
N SER A 442 3.22 0.74 -8.20
CA SER A 442 4.54 1.02 -8.79
C SER A 442 5.04 2.41 -8.38
N ALA A 443 4.16 3.42 -8.35
CA ALA A 443 4.50 4.76 -7.89
C ALA A 443 4.86 4.78 -6.39
N LEU A 444 4.13 4.04 -5.55
CA LEU A 444 4.46 3.91 -4.12
C LEU A 444 5.83 3.24 -3.91
N GLN A 445 6.12 2.18 -4.68
CA GLN A 445 7.44 1.54 -4.65
C GLN A 445 8.54 2.52 -5.07
N VAL A 446 8.33 3.29 -6.14
CA VAL A 446 9.29 4.32 -6.59
C VAL A 446 9.50 5.41 -5.53
N VAL A 447 8.44 5.82 -4.82
CA VAL A 447 8.56 6.79 -3.72
C VAL A 447 9.33 6.21 -2.53
N GLN A 448 9.09 4.94 -2.18
CA GLN A 448 9.86 4.25 -1.14
C GLN A 448 11.34 4.11 -1.52
N ASP A 449 11.61 3.71 -2.77
CA ASP A 449 12.95 3.58 -3.30
C ASP A 449 13.67 4.94 -3.33
N LEU A 450 12.96 6.03 -3.67
CA LEU A 450 13.51 7.39 -3.65
C LEU A 450 13.78 7.90 -2.23
N ALA A 451 12.87 7.64 -1.28
CA ALA A 451 13.06 7.98 0.12
C ALA A 451 14.25 7.22 0.73
N GLN A 452 14.41 5.94 0.38
CA GLN A 452 15.57 5.15 0.78
C GLN A 452 16.86 5.70 0.16
N ALA A 453 16.85 6.02 -1.14
CA ALA A 453 18.00 6.62 -1.80
C ALA A 453 18.40 7.98 -1.19
N GLN A 454 17.43 8.80 -0.77
CA GLN A 454 17.70 10.06 -0.07
C GLN A 454 18.31 9.84 1.31
N ALA A 455 17.82 8.86 2.07
CA ALA A 455 18.41 8.49 3.35
C ALA A 455 19.85 7.98 3.19
N ASP A 456 20.11 7.16 2.17
CA ASP A 456 21.44 6.66 1.86
C ASP A 456 22.40 7.81 1.46
N ILE A 457 21.93 8.77 0.65
CA ILE A 457 22.71 9.97 0.29
C ILE A 457 23.04 10.81 1.54
N ALA A 458 22.06 11.02 2.43
CA ALA A 458 22.30 11.78 3.66
C ALA A 458 23.32 11.11 4.58
N ALA A 459 23.26 9.77 4.71
CA ALA A 459 24.25 9.00 5.44
C ALA A 459 25.64 9.10 4.81
N LEU A 460 25.74 9.04 3.48
CA LEU A 460 26.99 9.22 2.75
C LEU A 460 27.59 10.63 2.93
N GLN A 461 26.76 11.67 2.91
CA GLN A 461 27.21 13.05 3.16
C GLN A 461 27.70 13.26 4.59
N ALA A 462 27.10 12.60 5.57
CA ALA A 462 27.58 12.62 6.94
C ALA A 462 28.94 11.89 7.07
N ASN A 463 29.13 10.80 6.34
CA ASN A 463 30.35 10.00 6.36
C ASN A 463 31.50 10.60 5.53
N SER A 464 31.21 11.35 4.46
CA SER A 464 32.23 11.89 3.55
C SER A 464 33.02 13.07 4.12
N GLY A 465 32.66 13.57 5.31
CA GLY A 465 33.44 14.60 6.00
C GLY A 465 33.50 15.97 5.29
N GLU A 466 32.71 16.20 4.23
CA GLU A 466 32.71 17.47 3.50
C GLU A 466 32.31 18.66 4.40
N ALA A 467 31.47 18.41 5.41
CA ALA A 467 31.16 19.38 6.45
C ALA A 467 32.36 19.74 7.35
N ALA A 468 33.31 18.82 7.56
CA ALA A 468 34.52 19.07 8.35
C ALA A 468 35.60 19.80 7.54
N LEU A 469 35.70 19.56 6.23
CA LEU A 469 36.65 20.23 5.34
C LEU A 469 36.33 21.72 5.14
N LEU A 470 35.05 22.11 5.14
CA LEU A 470 34.67 23.54 5.06
C LEU A 470 34.97 24.32 6.35
N ALA A 471 34.94 23.65 7.51
CA ALA A 471 35.27 24.30 8.79
C ALA A 471 36.79 24.52 8.95
N TYR A 472 37.62 23.67 8.34
CA TYR A 472 39.09 23.78 8.42
C TYR A 472 39.68 24.85 7.48
N GLN A 473 38.92 25.31 6.48
CA GLN A 473 39.38 26.35 5.54
C GLN A 473 39.07 27.79 5.95
N GLN A 474 38.47 28.03 7.13
CA GLN A 474 38.52 29.38 7.71
C GLN A 474 39.89 29.53 8.38
N PRO A 475 40.85 30.29 7.80
CA PRO A 475 42.13 30.48 8.45
C PRO A 475 41.84 31.23 9.74
N SER A 476 42.09 30.58 10.87
CA SER A 476 42.10 31.23 12.17
C SER A 476 43.08 32.39 12.08
N GLY A 477 42.54 33.60 12.01
CA GLY A 477 43.31 34.82 12.05
C GLY A 477 44.08 34.86 13.36
N VAL A 478 45.34 34.43 13.32
CA VAL A 478 46.32 34.73 14.35
C VAL A 478 46.60 36.22 14.23
N SER A 479 45.85 36.99 15.01
CA SER A 479 46.14 38.39 15.27
C SER A 479 47.37 38.49 16.17
N GLY A 480 48.36 39.30 15.78
CA GLY A 480 49.28 39.91 16.73
C GLY A 480 50.71 40.05 16.25
N GLY A 481 51.08 41.25 15.77
CA GLY A 481 52.48 41.70 15.88
C GLY A 481 53.03 42.62 14.78
N ASN A 482 52.57 43.87 14.75
CA ASN A 482 53.29 45.08 14.33
C ASN A 482 54.27 45.04 13.14
N SER A 483 53.87 45.64 12.03
CA SER A 483 54.68 46.73 11.44
C SER A 483 53.79 47.69 10.65
N ALA A 484 53.96 48.97 10.95
CA ALA A 484 53.23 50.06 10.35
C ALA A 484 53.65 50.26 8.89
N ALA A 485 52.69 50.29 7.97
CA ALA A 485 52.81 51.01 6.72
C ALA A 485 51.43 51.40 6.21
N THR A 486 51.18 52.69 6.31
CA THR A 486 50.08 53.46 5.72
C THR A 486 49.92 53.21 4.22
N SER A 487 48.73 52.79 3.79
CA SER A 487 48.18 53.25 2.50
C SER A 487 46.66 53.12 2.48
N GLU A 488 45.98 54.27 2.48
CA GLU A 488 44.59 54.44 2.08
C GLU A 488 44.30 53.75 0.73
N ARG A 489 43.25 52.92 0.68
CA ARG A 489 42.54 52.63 -0.57
C ARG A 489 41.04 52.82 -0.38
N LYS A 490 40.51 53.72 -1.21
CA LYS A 490 39.12 54.15 -1.30
C LYS A 490 38.19 53.02 -1.78
N PRO A 491 36.90 53.03 -1.40
CA PRO A 491 35.91 52.09 -1.92
C PRO A 491 35.49 52.46 -3.35
N TYR A 492 35.40 51.46 -4.23
CA TYR A 492 34.72 51.59 -5.52
C TYR A 492 33.21 51.46 -5.30
N VAL A 493 32.48 52.46 -5.78
CA VAL A 493 31.02 52.44 -5.96
C VAL A 493 30.74 51.84 -7.34
N LEU A 494 29.92 50.79 -7.39
CA LEU A 494 29.38 50.25 -8.64
C LEU A 494 28.07 50.99 -8.96
N ASN A 495 27.99 51.53 -10.17
CA ASN A 495 26.72 51.87 -10.83
C ASN A 495 26.14 50.62 -11.48
#